data_AF-A0AAD9YNF4-F1
#
_entry.id   AF-A0AAD9YNF4-F1
#
_cell.length_a   1.000
_cell.length_b   1.000
_cell.length_c   1.000
_cell.angle_alpha   90.00
_cell.angle_beta   90.00
_cell.angle_gamma   90.00
#
_symmetry.space_group_name_H-M   'P 1'
#
loop_
_entity.id
_entity.type
_entity.pdbx_description
1 polymer ?
#
loop_
_entity_poly.entity_id
_entity_poly.type
_entity_poly.pdbx_seq_one_letter_code
_entity_poly.pdbx_strand_id
1 'polypeptide(L)'
;MQIELSQRESRGWIKRLEHAISMDEATTRPGYSKYGMIDLRAMASDLTECHLKVLLNRPGPYFKILSAMDDAMQSFWANIPSDEKTEDMKRLHFSLQDRLSLQRARLVGLDSYTSVSIERLDIQRSMVSFITAEIAQNDSKLNLKIAGDQRQLANDSKSDSKAMKALSLLGATFLPGTFLASIFSMTFFDFQQGSSLSPKIWIYFAFTIPLTVRVVLGWFLWEHKRKQPKESRSPTFDIRKTDTELAILSELRQA
;
A
#
# COMPACT_ATOMS: atom_id res chain seq x y z
N MET A 1 10.42 33.22 -29.28
CA MET A 1 9.60 32.17 -29.93
C MET A 1 9.77 30.81 -29.27
N GLN A 2 11.00 30.28 -29.08
CA GLN A 2 11.20 28.97 -28.40
C GLN A 2 10.68 28.92 -26.96
N ILE A 3 10.85 29.99 -26.17
CA ILE A 3 10.35 30.04 -24.78
C ILE A 3 8.82 29.95 -24.74
N GLU A 4 8.12 30.68 -25.62
CA GLU A 4 6.65 30.64 -25.70
C GLU A 4 6.12 29.27 -26.14
N LEU A 5 6.81 28.61 -27.08
CA LEU A 5 6.49 27.23 -27.49
C LEU A 5 6.66 26.26 -26.31
N SER A 6 7.79 26.33 -25.61
CA SER A 6 8.04 25.52 -24.41
C SER A 6 6.98 25.77 -23.33
N GLN A 7 6.56 27.02 -23.13
CA GLN A 7 5.48 27.34 -22.21
C GLN A 7 4.14 26.72 -22.62
N ARG A 8 3.80 26.77 -23.91
CA ARG A 8 2.57 26.14 -24.42
C ARG A 8 2.59 24.63 -24.19
N GLU A 9 3.73 23.99 -24.40
CA GLU A 9 3.92 22.57 -24.09
C GLU A 9 3.76 22.29 -22.60
N SER A 10 4.41 23.07 -21.72
CA SER A 10 4.28 22.93 -20.27
C SER A 10 2.84 23.11 -19.80
N ARG A 11 2.09 24.08 -20.34
CA ARG A 11 0.65 24.25 -20.06
C ARG A 11 -0.16 23.02 -20.44
N GLY A 12 0.07 22.49 -21.64
CA GLY A 12 -0.57 21.27 -22.10
C GLY A 12 -0.25 20.10 -21.19
N TRP A 13 0.99 20.01 -20.74
CA TRP A 13 1.44 18.95 -19.84
C TRP A 13 0.83 19.05 -18.44
N ILE A 14 0.81 20.24 -17.83
CA ILE A 14 0.18 20.46 -16.52
C ILE A 14 -1.30 20.11 -16.57
N LYS A 15 -2.03 20.50 -17.63
CA LYS A 15 -3.44 20.12 -17.79
C LYS A 15 -3.61 18.60 -17.91
N ARG A 16 -2.71 17.92 -18.61
CA ARG A 16 -2.74 16.45 -18.70
C ARG A 16 -2.55 15.80 -17.34
N LEU A 17 -1.60 16.29 -16.55
CA LEU A 17 -1.34 15.79 -15.20
C LEU A 17 -2.53 16.07 -14.27
N GLU A 18 -3.12 17.26 -14.35
CA GLU A 18 -4.31 17.65 -13.60
C GLU A 18 -5.49 16.71 -13.85
N HIS A 19 -5.80 16.42 -15.12
CA HIS A 19 -6.85 15.45 -15.48
C HIS A 19 -6.56 14.04 -14.99
N ALA A 20 -5.29 13.64 -14.99
CA ALA A 20 -4.90 12.31 -14.53
C ALA A 20 -5.00 12.19 -13.01
N ILE A 21 -4.75 13.27 -12.26
CA ILE A 21 -4.86 13.32 -10.80
C ILE A 21 -6.32 13.45 -10.34
N SER A 22 -7.19 14.12 -11.10
CA SER A 22 -8.57 14.42 -10.68
C SER A 22 -9.54 13.22 -10.65
N MET A 23 -9.04 11.98 -10.64
CA MET A 23 -9.81 10.74 -10.50
C MET A 23 -11.02 10.57 -11.46
N ASP A 24 -11.01 11.23 -12.62
CA ASP A 24 -12.04 11.00 -13.64
C ASP A 24 -11.62 9.79 -14.50
N GLU A 25 -12.09 8.61 -14.09
CA GLU A 25 -11.81 7.32 -14.73
C GLU A 25 -12.24 7.33 -16.22
N ALA A 26 -13.21 8.18 -16.59
CA ALA A 26 -13.69 8.35 -17.97
C ALA A 26 -12.71 9.08 -18.90
N THR A 27 -11.76 9.88 -18.37
CA THR A 27 -10.79 10.66 -19.16
C THR A 27 -9.33 10.26 -18.93
N THR A 28 -9.07 9.30 -18.04
CA THR A 28 -7.73 8.79 -17.74
C THR A 28 -7.17 8.02 -18.94
N ARG A 29 -6.37 8.70 -19.76
CA ARG A 29 -5.66 8.11 -20.91
C ARG A 29 -4.75 6.94 -20.46
N PRO A 30 -4.45 5.97 -21.34
CA PRO A 30 -3.74 4.72 -21.04
C PRO A 30 -2.27 4.86 -20.53
N GLY A 31 -1.77 6.07 -20.29
CA GLY A 31 -0.39 6.31 -19.84
C GLY A 31 -0.17 6.21 -18.34
N TYR A 32 -1.19 6.51 -17.52
CA TYR A 32 -1.08 6.49 -16.05
C TYR A 32 -2.00 5.48 -15.37
N SER A 33 -2.79 4.71 -16.13
CA SER A 33 -3.57 3.59 -15.62
C SER A 33 -3.02 2.29 -16.20
N LYS A 34 -2.57 1.38 -15.33
CA LYS A 34 -2.12 0.06 -15.73
C LYS A 34 -2.96 -0.97 -14.99
N TYR A 35 -3.68 -1.81 -15.72
CA TYR A 35 -4.59 -2.82 -15.14
C TYR A 35 -5.67 -2.23 -14.20
N GLY A 36 -6.22 -1.06 -14.52
CA GLY A 36 -7.24 -0.40 -13.67
C GLY A 36 -6.69 0.22 -12.38
N MET A 37 -5.38 0.16 -12.14
CA MET A 37 -4.72 0.87 -11.06
C MET A 37 -3.97 2.09 -11.58
N ILE A 38 -4.07 3.20 -10.87
CA ILE A 38 -3.38 4.44 -11.18
C ILE A 38 -1.91 4.31 -10.77
N ASP A 39 -0.98 4.52 -11.72
CA ASP A 39 0.46 4.55 -11.47
C ASP A 39 0.89 5.92 -10.94
N LEU A 40 0.73 6.09 -9.63
CA LEU A 40 1.13 7.31 -8.90
C LEU A 40 2.62 7.62 -9.03
N ARG A 41 3.46 6.61 -9.29
CA ARG A 41 4.91 6.79 -9.45
C ARG A 41 5.24 7.44 -10.79
N ALA A 42 4.61 6.99 -11.87
CA ALA A 42 4.71 7.63 -13.17
C ALA A 42 4.23 9.09 -13.10
N MET A 43 3.11 9.36 -12.42
CA MET A 43 2.63 10.73 -12.22
C MET A 43 3.63 11.59 -11.45
N ALA A 44 4.16 11.10 -10.32
CA ALA A 44 5.12 11.85 -9.51
C ALA A 44 6.42 12.18 -10.26
N SER A 45 6.88 11.25 -11.11
CA SER A 45 8.04 11.44 -11.99
C SER A 45 7.77 12.58 -12.99
N ASP A 46 6.67 12.48 -13.73
CA ASP A 46 6.31 13.46 -14.76
C ASP A 46 6.04 14.85 -14.18
N LEU A 47 5.45 14.92 -12.98
CA LEU A 47 5.23 16.17 -12.27
C LEU A 47 6.57 16.84 -11.90
N THR A 48 7.55 16.03 -11.47
CA THR A 48 8.91 16.51 -11.15
C THR A 48 9.63 17.01 -12.40
N GLU A 49 9.52 16.28 -13.51
CA GLU A 49 10.12 16.68 -14.77
C GLU A 49 9.48 17.97 -15.32
N CYS A 50 8.16 18.09 -15.21
CA CYS A 50 7.43 19.30 -15.58
C CYS A 50 7.91 20.50 -14.73
N HIS A 51 8.05 20.33 -13.42
CA HIS A 51 8.54 21.35 -12.50
C HIS A 51 9.97 21.81 -12.89
N LEU A 52 10.87 20.86 -13.20
CA LEU A 52 12.20 21.19 -13.68
C LEU A 52 12.17 21.99 -14.99
N LYS A 53 11.34 21.58 -15.97
CA LYS A 53 11.21 22.27 -17.26
C LYS A 53 10.69 23.71 -17.10
N VAL A 54 9.79 23.95 -16.15
CA VAL A 54 9.30 25.32 -15.85
C VAL A 54 10.41 26.17 -15.22
N LEU A 55 11.18 25.62 -14.28
CA LEU A 55 12.29 26.33 -13.63
C LEU A 55 13.41 26.72 -14.61
N LEU A 56 13.75 25.84 -15.55
CA LEU A 56 14.78 26.10 -16.55
C LEU A 56 14.42 27.25 -17.51
N ASN A 57 13.14 27.57 -17.66
CA ASN A 57 12.64 28.60 -18.56
C ASN A 57 12.32 29.94 -17.86
N ARG A 58 12.88 30.20 -16.66
CA ARG A 58 12.57 31.41 -15.89
C ARG A 58 13.10 32.67 -16.60
N PRO A 59 12.28 33.73 -16.77
CA PRO A 59 12.67 34.93 -17.52
C PRO A 59 13.61 35.91 -16.77
N GLY A 60 14.02 35.58 -15.54
CA GLY A 60 14.77 36.50 -14.65
C GLY A 60 16.01 37.16 -15.26
N PRO A 61 16.89 36.44 -15.99
CA PRO A 61 18.05 37.05 -16.64
C PRO A 61 17.68 38.11 -17.68
N TYR A 62 16.59 37.89 -18.43
CA TYR A 62 16.15 38.82 -19.47
C TYR A 62 15.63 40.14 -18.89
N PHE A 63 15.04 40.13 -17.69
CA PHE A 63 14.65 41.36 -17.00
C PHE A 63 15.85 42.26 -16.71
N LYS A 64 16.98 41.69 -16.28
CA LYS A 64 18.21 42.45 -16.00
C LYS A 64 18.81 43.05 -17.28
N ILE A 65 18.75 42.31 -18.39
CA ILE A 65 19.23 42.79 -19.69
C ILE A 65 18.34 43.94 -20.19
N LEU A 66 17.02 43.80 -20.10
CA LEU A 66 16.08 44.85 -20.50
C LEU A 66 16.21 46.11 -19.65
N SER A 67 16.40 45.98 -18.33
CA SER A 67 16.64 47.15 -17.48
C SER A 67 17.95 47.84 -17.85
N ALA A 68 19.04 47.09 -18.04
CA ALA A 68 20.31 47.68 -18.45
C ALA A 68 20.23 48.37 -19.84
N MET A 69 19.45 47.81 -20.77
CA MET A 69 19.19 48.44 -22.08
C MET A 69 18.38 49.73 -21.95
N ASP A 70 17.36 49.75 -21.09
CA ASP A 70 16.55 50.95 -20.82
C ASP A 70 17.41 52.04 -20.14
N ASP A 71 18.19 51.69 -19.13
CA ASP A 71 19.10 52.59 -18.42
C ASP A 71 20.16 53.20 -19.37
N ALA A 72 20.76 52.38 -20.24
CA ALA A 72 21.74 52.84 -21.23
C ALA A 72 21.10 53.79 -22.26
N MET A 73 19.90 53.48 -22.72
CA MET A 73 19.15 54.30 -23.68
C MET A 73 18.72 55.64 -23.07
N GLN A 74 18.28 55.64 -21.81
CA GLN A 74 17.94 56.87 -21.08
C GLN A 74 19.18 57.72 -20.81
N SER A 75 20.30 57.09 -20.42
CA SER A 75 21.58 57.78 -20.21
C SER A 75 22.10 58.42 -21.48
N PHE A 76 22.01 57.72 -22.62
CA PHE A 76 22.33 58.27 -23.94
C PHE A 76 21.45 59.49 -24.28
N TRP A 77 20.13 59.38 -24.04
CA TRP A 77 19.19 60.47 -24.32
C TRP A 77 19.40 61.71 -23.45
N ALA A 78 19.79 61.51 -22.18
CA ALA A 78 20.04 62.58 -21.22
C ALA A 78 21.33 63.36 -21.52
N ASN A 79 22.35 62.68 -22.04
CA ASN A 79 23.67 63.28 -22.30
C ASN A 79 23.77 64.06 -23.63
N ILE A 80 22.77 63.95 -24.51
CA ILE A 80 22.76 64.66 -25.80
C ILE A 80 22.08 66.03 -25.64
N PRO A 81 22.72 67.15 -26.06
CA PRO A 81 22.12 68.48 -26.06
C PRO A 81 20.86 68.53 -26.94
N SER A 82 19.85 69.29 -26.52
CA SER A 82 18.56 69.36 -27.22
C SER A 82 18.65 69.85 -28.68
N ASP A 83 19.71 70.58 -29.03
CA ASP A 83 19.99 71.15 -30.36
C ASP A 83 20.49 70.09 -31.36
N GLU A 84 21.23 69.07 -30.90
CA GLU A 84 21.78 68.01 -31.76
C GLU A 84 20.81 66.84 -31.99
N LYS A 85 19.59 66.89 -31.41
CA LYS A 85 18.58 65.83 -31.54
C LYS A 85 17.84 65.92 -32.87
N THR A 86 18.37 65.27 -33.90
CA THR A 86 17.70 65.11 -35.20
C THR A 86 16.34 64.38 -35.05
N GLU A 87 15.37 64.68 -35.91
CA GLU A 87 14.04 64.04 -35.86
C GLU A 87 14.08 62.51 -36.04
N ASP A 88 14.99 62.00 -36.87
CA ASP A 88 15.15 60.55 -37.04
C ASP A 88 15.68 59.89 -35.76
N MET A 89 16.54 60.57 -35.00
CA MET A 89 17.04 60.08 -33.71
C MET A 89 15.93 60.07 -32.64
N LYS A 90 15.06 61.08 -32.61
CA LYS A 90 13.86 61.09 -31.76
C LYS A 90 12.94 59.93 -32.09
N ARG A 91 12.61 59.73 -33.37
CA ARG A 91 11.78 58.61 -33.82
C ARG A 91 12.37 57.27 -33.42
N LEU A 92 13.67 57.08 -33.62
CA LEU A 92 14.34 55.83 -33.27
C LEU A 92 14.31 55.59 -31.76
N HIS A 93 14.62 56.60 -30.95
CA HIS A 93 14.56 56.52 -29.47
C HIS A 93 13.17 56.10 -28.98
N PHE A 94 12.11 56.82 -29.40
CA PHE A 94 10.74 56.49 -28.99
C PHE A 94 10.31 55.09 -29.47
N SER A 95 10.69 54.71 -30.69
CA SER A 95 10.35 53.37 -31.22
C SER A 95 11.06 52.24 -30.46
N LEU A 96 12.30 52.45 -30.01
CA LEU A 96 13.04 51.49 -29.20
C LEU A 96 12.46 51.41 -27.78
N GLN A 97 12.11 52.56 -27.19
CA GLN A 97 11.47 52.63 -25.89
C GLN A 97 10.13 51.87 -25.87
N ASP A 98 9.29 52.05 -26.89
CA ASP A 98 8.02 51.35 -27.01
C ASP A 98 8.21 49.83 -27.20
N ARG A 99 9.23 49.42 -27.98
CA ARG A 99 9.57 48.00 -28.13
C ARG A 99 10.08 47.38 -26.83
N LEU A 100 10.95 48.08 -26.09
CA LEU A 100 11.48 47.62 -24.81
C LEU A 100 10.39 47.51 -23.76
N SER A 101 9.47 48.48 -23.70
CA SER A 101 8.32 48.46 -22.79
C SER A 101 7.40 47.26 -23.09
N LEU A 102 7.15 46.98 -24.37
CA LEU A 102 6.38 45.81 -24.81
C LEU A 102 7.07 44.49 -24.42
N GLN A 103 8.39 44.38 -24.61
CA GLN A 103 9.12 43.17 -24.21
C GLN A 103 9.09 42.99 -22.68
N ARG A 104 9.22 44.08 -21.92
CA ARG A 104 9.12 44.05 -20.46
C ARG A 104 7.73 43.58 -20.02
N ALA A 105 6.66 44.12 -20.59
CA ALA A 105 5.28 43.69 -20.32
C ALA A 105 5.08 42.20 -20.61
N ARG A 106 5.64 41.69 -21.72
CA ARG A 106 5.61 40.26 -22.02
C ARG A 106 6.33 39.45 -20.95
N LEU A 107 7.54 39.83 -20.53
CA LEU A 107 8.27 39.10 -19.50
C LEU A 107 7.56 39.08 -18.15
N VAL A 108 6.86 40.16 -17.78
CA VAL A 108 6.03 40.19 -16.57
C VAL A 108 4.94 39.12 -16.65
N GLY A 109 4.25 39.04 -17.79
CA GLY A 109 3.26 37.99 -18.02
C GLY A 109 3.86 36.57 -17.96
N LEU A 110 5.08 36.39 -18.48
CA LEU A 110 5.80 35.11 -18.40
C LEU A 110 6.17 34.76 -16.95
N ASP A 111 6.65 35.71 -16.16
CA ASP A 111 7.04 35.50 -14.77
C ASP A 111 5.84 35.12 -13.90
N SER A 112 4.73 35.86 -14.02
CA SER A 112 3.46 35.51 -13.36
C SER A 112 3.00 34.11 -13.73
N TYR A 113 3.11 33.73 -15.01
CA TYR A 113 2.78 32.38 -15.46
C TYR A 113 3.68 31.31 -14.82
N THR A 114 4.99 31.53 -14.74
CA THR A 114 5.91 30.58 -14.09
C THR A 114 5.57 30.41 -12.62
N SER A 115 5.28 31.49 -11.90
CA SER A 115 4.92 31.47 -10.49
C SER A 115 3.63 30.69 -10.24
N VAL A 116 2.56 30.98 -11.00
CA VAL A 116 1.29 30.23 -10.91
C VAL A 116 1.47 28.76 -11.27
N SER A 117 2.29 28.46 -12.28
CA SER A 117 2.52 27.07 -12.70
C SER A 117 3.29 26.26 -11.65
N ILE A 118 4.26 26.88 -10.99
CA ILE A 118 5.00 26.27 -9.88
C ILE A 118 4.05 25.97 -8.71
N GLU A 119 3.24 26.95 -8.30
CA GLU A 119 2.28 26.77 -7.20
C GLU A 119 1.27 25.64 -7.48
N ARG A 120 0.74 25.58 -8.70
CA ARG A 120 -0.15 24.48 -9.11
C ARG A 120 0.54 23.12 -9.10
N LEU A 121 1.79 23.04 -9.56
CA LEU A 121 2.57 21.81 -9.53
C LEU A 121 2.86 21.37 -8.09
N ASP A 122 3.14 22.31 -7.17
CA ASP A 122 3.38 21.99 -5.77
C ASP A 122 2.12 21.44 -5.08
N ILE A 123 0.95 22.02 -5.36
CA ILE A 123 -0.34 21.50 -4.88
C ILE A 123 -0.55 20.06 -5.39
N GLN A 124 -0.33 19.82 -6.68
CA GLN A 124 -0.47 18.49 -7.27
C GLN A 124 0.52 17.48 -6.67
N ARG A 125 1.77 17.89 -6.40
CA ARG A 125 2.79 17.05 -5.76
C ARG A 125 2.37 16.65 -4.36
N SER A 126 1.89 17.63 -3.59
CA SER A 126 1.39 17.41 -2.23
C SER A 126 0.22 16.43 -2.23
N MET A 127 -0.72 16.59 -3.18
CA MET A 127 -1.85 15.68 -3.33
C MET A 127 -1.42 14.25 -3.63
N VAL A 128 -0.53 14.03 -4.60
CA VAL A 128 -0.01 12.69 -4.90
C VAL A 128 0.68 12.07 -3.69
N SER A 129 1.49 12.85 -2.96
CA SER A 129 2.14 12.40 -1.73
C SER A 129 1.12 11.99 -0.67
N PHE A 130 0.06 12.79 -0.47
CA PHE A 130 -1.00 12.49 0.47
C PHE A 130 -1.71 11.18 0.12
N ILE A 131 -2.11 10.98 -1.14
CA ILE A 131 -2.76 9.73 -1.60
C ILE A 131 -1.85 8.52 -1.37
N THR A 132 -0.55 8.61 -1.69
CA THR A 132 0.39 7.50 -1.45
C THR A 132 0.55 7.16 0.03
N ALA A 133 0.56 8.17 0.91
CA ALA A 133 0.64 7.97 2.34
C ALA A 133 -0.65 7.35 2.90
N GLU A 134 -1.80 7.77 2.40
CA GLU A 134 -3.11 7.21 2.75
C GLU A 134 -3.20 5.72 2.37
N ILE A 135 -2.78 5.35 1.16
CA ILE A 135 -2.73 3.95 0.71
C ILE A 135 -1.83 3.14 1.66
N ALA A 136 -0.62 3.61 1.95
CA ALA A 136 0.30 2.92 2.84
C ALA A 136 -0.27 2.74 4.27
N GLN A 137 -1.02 3.74 4.76
CA GLN A 137 -1.68 3.66 6.06
C GLN A 137 -2.85 2.66 6.03
N ASN A 138 -3.64 2.65 4.96
CA ASN A 138 -4.73 1.71 4.80
C ASN A 138 -4.23 0.27 4.70
N ASP A 139 -3.18 0.01 3.93
CA ASP A 139 -2.52 -1.29 3.84
C ASP A 139 -2.01 -1.76 5.21
N SER A 140 -1.47 -0.85 6.01
CA SER A 140 -1.05 -1.15 7.39
C SER A 140 -2.24 -1.56 8.27
N LYS A 141 -3.37 -0.85 8.17
CA LYS A 141 -4.62 -1.20 8.89
C LYS A 141 -5.19 -2.54 8.42
N LEU A 142 -5.18 -2.81 7.11
CA LEU A 142 -5.62 -4.09 6.54
C LEU A 142 -4.75 -5.25 7.03
N ASN A 143 -3.43 -5.09 7.03
CA ASN A 143 -2.51 -6.10 7.55
C ASN A 143 -2.76 -6.41 9.03
N LEU A 144 -3.07 -5.39 9.84
CA LEU A 144 -3.45 -5.59 11.24
C LEU A 144 -4.76 -6.37 11.39
N LYS A 145 -5.77 -6.07 10.56
CA LYS A 145 -7.04 -6.82 10.55
C LYS A 145 -6.84 -8.28 10.15
N ILE A 146 -6.08 -8.54 9.07
CA ILE A 146 -5.74 -9.90 8.63
C ILE A 146 -5.02 -10.67 9.73
N ALA A 147 -4.06 -10.04 10.44
CA ALA A 147 -3.39 -10.67 11.57
C ALA A 147 -4.36 -11.00 12.73
N GLY A 148 -5.36 -10.15 12.97
CA GLY A 148 -6.46 -10.40 13.91
C GLY A 148 -7.31 -11.61 13.50
N ASP A 149 -7.75 -11.66 12.25
CA ASP A 149 -8.56 -12.77 11.72
C ASP A 149 -7.78 -14.09 11.73
N GLN A 150 -6.49 -14.07 11.35
CA GLN A 150 -5.60 -15.23 11.45
C GLN A 150 -5.47 -15.73 12.89
N ARG A 151 -5.44 -14.81 13.85
CA ARG A 151 -5.38 -15.17 15.27
C ARG A 151 -6.68 -15.85 15.72
N GLN A 152 -7.83 -15.35 15.31
CA GLN A 152 -9.12 -15.96 15.61
C GLN A 152 -9.22 -17.34 14.95
N LEU A 153 -8.89 -17.45 13.66
CA LEU A 153 -8.87 -18.73 12.93
C LEU A 153 -7.91 -19.73 13.57
N ALA A 154 -6.74 -19.30 14.04
CA ALA A 154 -5.80 -20.16 14.75
C ALA A 154 -6.35 -20.63 16.10
N ASN A 155 -7.14 -19.80 16.80
CA ASN A 155 -7.79 -20.19 18.04
C ASN A 155 -8.90 -21.22 17.81
N ASP A 156 -9.71 -21.03 16.78
CA ASP A 156 -10.74 -21.99 16.39
C ASP A 156 -10.12 -23.28 15.86
N SER A 157 -9.02 -23.20 15.09
CA SER A 157 -8.25 -24.36 14.65
C SER A 157 -7.63 -25.15 15.81
N LYS A 158 -7.28 -24.49 16.93
CA LYS A 158 -6.84 -25.21 18.14
C LYS A 158 -7.97 -26.01 18.77
N SER A 159 -9.21 -25.52 18.72
CA SER A 159 -10.36 -26.28 19.24
C SER A 159 -10.69 -27.45 18.31
N ASP A 160 -10.66 -27.24 16.99
CA ASP A 160 -10.79 -28.30 15.99
C ASP A 160 -9.70 -29.38 16.13
N SER A 161 -8.46 -28.96 16.40
CA SER A 161 -7.35 -29.88 16.71
C SER A 161 -7.64 -30.78 17.92
N LYS A 162 -8.38 -30.30 18.93
CA LYS A 162 -8.80 -31.13 20.07
C LYS A 162 -9.84 -32.17 19.63
N ALA A 163 -10.82 -31.78 18.81
CA ALA A 163 -11.82 -32.68 18.27
C ALA A 163 -11.17 -33.77 17.38
N MET A 164 -10.25 -33.39 16.51
CA MET A 164 -9.48 -34.32 15.67
C MET A 164 -8.67 -35.33 16.49
N LYS A 165 -8.03 -34.87 17.58
CA LYS A 165 -7.36 -35.76 18.53
C LYS A 165 -8.32 -36.73 19.23
N ALA A 166 -9.52 -36.27 19.59
CA ALA A 166 -10.53 -37.11 20.21
C ALA A 166 -11.03 -38.22 19.26
N LEU A 167 -11.29 -37.89 17.99
CA LEU A 167 -11.70 -38.88 16.99
C LEU A 167 -10.61 -39.93 16.74
N SER A 168 -9.35 -39.50 16.66
CA SER A 168 -8.22 -40.43 16.52
C SER A 168 -8.07 -41.36 17.74
N LEU A 169 -8.35 -40.87 18.94
CA LEU A 169 -8.33 -41.70 20.16
C LEU A 169 -9.47 -42.73 20.16
N LEU A 170 -10.68 -42.33 19.77
CA LEU A 170 -11.82 -43.22 19.59
C LEU A 170 -11.51 -44.31 18.56
N GLY A 171 -10.96 -43.93 17.40
CA GLY A 171 -10.54 -44.86 16.36
C GLY A 171 -9.49 -45.86 16.84
N ALA A 172 -8.45 -45.39 17.56
CA ALA A 172 -7.42 -46.25 18.13
C ALA A 172 -7.97 -47.25 19.17
N THR A 173 -9.06 -46.90 19.86
CA THR A 173 -9.70 -47.78 20.85
C THR A 173 -10.60 -48.82 20.18
N PHE A 174 -11.35 -48.44 19.14
CA PHE A 174 -12.27 -49.35 18.45
C PHE A 174 -11.60 -50.31 17.46
N LEU A 175 -10.51 -49.90 16.82
CA LEU A 175 -9.77 -50.75 15.86
C LEU A 175 -9.37 -52.14 16.41
N PRO A 176 -8.72 -52.26 17.58
CA PRO A 176 -8.37 -53.56 18.14
C PRO A 176 -9.61 -54.35 18.59
N GLY A 177 -10.63 -53.67 19.13
CA GLY A 177 -11.89 -54.30 19.53
C GLY A 177 -12.63 -54.94 18.36
N THR A 178 -12.78 -54.20 17.26
CA THR A 178 -13.45 -54.67 16.04
C THR A 178 -12.66 -55.78 15.34
N PHE A 179 -11.33 -55.71 15.30
CA PHE A 179 -10.48 -56.76 14.73
C PHE A 179 -10.64 -58.08 15.50
N LEU A 180 -10.64 -58.03 16.84
CA LEU A 180 -10.86 -59.22 17.66
C LEU A 180 -12.30 -59.73 17.51
N ALA A 181 -13.30 -58.86 17.49
CA ALA A 181 -14.69 -59.26 17.25
C ALA A 181 -14.85 -60.02 15.92
N SER A 182 -14.19 -59.60 14.84
CA SER A 182 -14.23 -60.30 13.55
C SER A 182 -13.57 -61.68 13.60
N ILE A 183 -12.36 -61.79 14.16
CA ILE A 183 -11.65 -63.07 14.30
C ILE A 183 -12.47 -64.04 15.16
N PHE A 184 -12.95 -63.58 16.31
CA PHE A 184 -13.68 -64.43 17.22
C PHE A 184 -15.07 -64.78 16.68
N SER A 185 -15.76 -63.88 15.96
CA SER A 185 -17.03 -64.18 15.28
C SER A 185 -16.90 -65.27 14.23
N MET A 186 -15.76 -65.43 13.58
CA MET A 186 -15.51 -66.54 12.65
C MET A 186 -15.21 -67.86 13.38
N THR A 187 -14.61 -67.81 14.58
CA THR A 187 -14.18 -69.02 15.32
C THR A 187 -15.20 -69.54 16.34
N PHE A 188 -16.16 -68.72 16.78
CA PHE A 188 -17.15 -69.09 17.81
C PHE A 188 -18.47 -69.63 17.25
N PHE A 189 -18.76 -69.39 15.98
CA PHE A 189 -19.95 -69.91 15.28
C PHE A 189 -19.63 -71.22 14.57
N ASP A 190 -19.31 -72.27 15.31
CA ASP A 190 -19.39 -73.64 14.79
C ASP A 190 -20.66 -74.29 15.37
N PHE A 191 -21.76 -74.24 14.61
CA PHE A 191 -23.06 -74.82 14.97
C PHE A 191 -23.09 -76.36 14.80
N GLN A 192 -22.00 -77.06 15.13
CA GLN A 192 -22.04 -78.51 15.26
C GLN A 192 -22.46 -78.89 16.68
N GLN A 193 -23.79 -78.97 16.83
CA GLN A 193 -24.54 -79.58 17.94
C GLN A 193 -24.82 -78.71 19.19
N GLY A 194 -26.07 -78.26 19.29
CA GLY A 194 -26.80 -78.21 20.55
C GLY A 194 -26.45 -77.08 21.51
N SER A 195 -27.00 -75.89 21.25
CA SER A 195 -27.55 -74.97 22.27
C SER A 195 -26.84 -74.95 23.63
N SER A 196 -25.55 -74.61 23.67
CA SER A 196 -24.87 -74.15 24.89
C SER A 196 -23.64 -73.34 24.52
N LEU A 197 -23.59 -72.11 25.04
CA LEU A 197 -22.47 -71.19 24.90
C LEU A 197 -21.15 -71.90 25.25
N SER A 198 -20.21 -71.95 24.30
CA SER A 198 -18.93 -72.64 24.51
C SER A 198 -18.19 -72.06 25.72
N PRO A 199 -17.68 -72.88 26.67
CA PRO A 199 -17.00 -72.43 27.90
C PRO A 199 -15.71 -71.59 27.69
N LYS A 200 -15.28 -71.37 26.44
CA LYS A 200 -14.03 -70.70 26.08
C LYS A 200 -14.13 -69.18 25.98
N ILE A 201 -15.28 -68.56 26.32
CA ILE A 201 -15.47 -67.09 26.32
C ILE A 201 -14.40 -66.38 27.17
N TRP A 202 -13.83 -67.05 28.17
CA TRP A 202 -12.77 -66.48 29.00
C TRP A 202 -11.47 -66.17 28.23
N ILE A 203 -11.17 -66.91 27.15
CA ILE A 203 -9.98 -66.65 26.32
C ILE A 203 -10.09 -65.34 25.54
N TYR A 204 -11.31 -64.93 25.19
CA TYR A 204 -11.60 -63.64 24.56
C TYR A 204 -11.21 -62.50 25.51
N PHE A 205 -11.66 -62.54 26.76
CA PHE A 205 -11.31 -61.54 27.77
C PHE A 205 -9.80 -61.53 28.10
N ALA A 206 -9.16 -62.71 28.12
CA ALA A 206 -7.74 -62.82 28.40
C ALA A 206 -6.83 -62.16 27.34
N PHE A 207 -7.26 -62.09 26.07
CA PHE A 207 -6.46 -61.50 24.98
C PHE A 207 -6.89 -60.06 24.62
N THR A 208 -8.19 -59.76 24.69
CA THR A 208 -8.74 -58.43 24.38
C THR A 208 -8.25 -57.35 25.34
N ILE A 209 -8.28 -57.62 26.65
CA ILE A 209 -7.91 -56.65 27.69
C ILE A 209 -6.44 -56.20 27.54
N PRO A 210 -5.43 -57.10 27.49
CA PRO A 210 -4.04 -56.68 27.39
C PRO A 210 -3.72 -56.01 26.04
N LEU A 211 -4.35 -56.43 24.94
CA LEU A 211 -4.14 -55.80 23.64
C LEU A 211 -4.68 -54.35 23.64
N THR A 212 -5.89 -54.15 24.18
CA THR A 212 -6.50 -52.82 24.32
C THR A 212 -5.64 -51.93 25.22
N VAL A 213 -5.16 -52.45 26.35
CA VAL A 213 -4.26 -51.73 27.26
C VAL A 213 -2.95 -51.36 26.55
N ARG A 214 -2.34 -52.25 25.76
CA ARG A 214 -1.11 -51.94 25.00
C ARG A 214 -1.30 -50.84 23.98
N VAL A 215 -2.41 -50.83 23.24
CA VAL A 215 -2.70 -49.79 22.22
C VAL A 215 -2.94 -48.44 22.90
N VAL A 216 -3.74 -48.41 23.98
CA VAL A 216 -4.02 -47.19 24.74
C VAL A 216 -2.77 -46.65 25.44
N LEU A 217 -1.96 -47.50 26.08
CA LEU A 217 -0.70 -47.10 26.70
C LEU A 217 0.32 -46.63 25.65
N GLY A 218 0.41 -47.31 24.50
CA GLY A 218 1.26 -46.89 23.40
C GLY A 218 0.91 -45.50 22.88
N TRP A 219 -0.38 -45.22 22.70
CA TRP A 219 -0.88 -43.88 22.34
C TRP A 219 -0.58 -42.84 23.43
N PHE A 220 -0.88 -43.15 24.70
CA PHE A 220 -0.68 -42.25 25.82
C PHE A 220 0.80 -41.89 26.00
N LEU A 221 1.70 -42.87 25.90
CA LEU A 221 3.14 -42.65 25.97
C LEU A 221 3.67 -41.87 24.77
N TRP A 222 3.13 -42.07 23.56
CA TRP A 222 3.49 -41.28 22.39
C TRP A 222 3.05 -39.81 22.57
N GLU A 223 1.79 -39.56 22.92
CA GLU A 223 1.29 -38.20 23.14
C GLU A 223 2.04 -37.51 24.29
N HIS A 224 2.37 -38.22 25.37
CA HIS A 224 3.15 -37.69 26.48
C HIS A 224 4.60 -37.37 26.09
N LYS A 225 5.24 -38.19 25.24
CA LYS A 225 6.56 -37.88 24.69
C LYS A 225 6.57 -36.71 23.70
N ARG A 226 5.50 -36.52 22.92
CA ARG A 226 5.34 -35.32 22.05
C ARG A 226 5.05 -34.05 22.85
N LYS A 227 4.63 -34.17 24.12
CA LYS A 227 4.38 -33.04 25.04
C LYS A 227 5.62 -32.59 25.83
N GLN A 228 6.80 -33.15 25.58
CA GLN A 228 8.06 -32.57 26.07
C GLN A 228 8.26 -31.18 25.41
N PRO A 229 8.72 -30.18 26.18
CA PRO A 229 8.21 -28.82 26.10
C PRO A 229 8.75 -28.04 24.89
N LYS A 230 7.89 -27.69 23.94
CA LYS A 230 8.00 -26.37 23.33
C LYS A 230 7.39 -25.39 24.31
N GLU A 231 8.28 -24.85 25.14
CA GLU A 231 8.18 -23.58 25.84
C GLU A 231 6.83 -22.90 25.66
N SER A 232 5.99 -23.08 26.68
CA SER A 232 4.83 -22.27 26.93
C SER A 232 5.25 -20.80 27.06
N ARG A 233 5.38 -20.09 25.95
CA ARG A 233 4.97 -18.68 25.89
C ARG A 233 3.45 -18.66 25.92
N SER A 234 2.91 -18.95 27.10
CA SER A 234 1.51 -18.66 27.43
C SER A 234 1.34 -17.13 27.56
N PRO A 235 0.16 -16.59 27.23
CA PRO A 235 -0.02 -15.24 26.77
C PRO A 235 -0.24 -14.27 27.95
N THR A 236 0.83 -13.68 28.48
CA THR A 236 0.69 -12.46 29.30
C THR A 236 0.43 -11.21 28.43
N PHE A 237 0.35 -11.37 27.10
CA PHE A 237 0.15 -10.27 26.16
C PHE A 237 -1.32 -9.84 26.00
N ASP A 238 -2.30 -10.69 26.30
CA ASP A 238 -3.72 -10.36 26.01
C ASP A 238 -4.33 -9.36 26.99
N ILE A 239 -3.94 -9.36 28.26
CA ILE A 239 -4.50 -8.41 29.24
C ILE A 239 -3.90 -7.02 29.03
N ARG A 240 -2.62 -6.92 28.60
CA ARG A 240 -1.98 -5.62 28.36
C ARG A 240 -2.44 -4.96 27.05
N LYS A 241 -2.84 -5.75 26.04
CA LYS A 241 -3.20 -5.21 24.72
C LYS A 241 -4.60 -4.58 24.69
N THR A 242 -5.56 -5.16 25.40
CA THR A 242 -6.92 -4.59 25.54
C THR A 242 -6.88 -3.20 26.19
N ASP A 243 -6.02 -3.01 27.20
CA ASP A 243 -5.88 -1.72 27.87
C ASP A 243 -5.22 -0.67 26.97
N THR A 244 -4.22 -1.08 26.16
CA THR A 244 -3.58 -0.17 25.19
C THR A 244 -4.49 0.19 24.02
N GLU A 245 -5.31 -0.74 23.52
CA GLU A 245 -6.25 -0.45 22.43
C GLU A 245 -7.40 0.46 22.90
N LEU A 246 -7.88 0.29 24.14
CA LEU A 246 -8.86 1.20 24.75
C LEU A 246 -8.28 2.61 24.95
N ALA A 247 -7.02 2.72 25.36
CA ALA A 247 -6.35 4.01 25.51
C ALA A 247 -6.21 4.75 24.17
N ILE A 248 -5.76 4.06 23.11
CA ILE A 248 -5.59 4.66 21.77
C ILE A 248 -6.94 5.09 21.17
N LEU A 249 -8.01 4.31 21.36
CA LEU A 249 -9.34 4.66 20.88
C LEU A 249 -9.94 5.87 21.63
N SER A 250 -9.57 6.06 22.90
CA SER A 250 -10.00 7.23 23.67
C SER A 250 -9.32 8.53 23.23
N GLU A 251 -8.04 8.48 22.88
CA GLU A 251 -7.30 9.65 22.37
C GLU A 251 -7.77 10.06 20.97
N LEU A 252 -8.00 9.09 20.08
CA LEU A 252 -8.53 9.37 18.74
C LEU A 252 -9.97 9.90 18.73
N ARG A 253 -10.71 9.77 19.84
CA ARG A 253 -12.06 10.32 19.98
C ARG A 253 -12.05 11.77 20.48
N GLN A 254 -10.93 12.24 21.04
CA GLN A 254 -10.78 13.58 21.60
C GLN A 254 -9.97 14.54 20.70
N ALA A 255 -9.35 14.03 19.62
CA ALA A 255 -8.75 14.82 18.54
C ALA A 255 -9.75 15.02 17.39
#